data_AF-A0A4T0W807-F1
#
_entry.id   AF-A0A4T0W807-F1
#
_cell.length_a   1.000
_cell.length_b   1.000
_cell.length_c   1.000
_cell.angle_alpha   90.00
_cell.angle_beta   90.00
_cell.angle_gamma   90.00
#
_symmetry.space_group_name_H-M   'P 1'
#
loop_
_entity.id
_entity.type
_entity.pdbx_description
1 polymer ?
#
loop_
_entity_poly.entity_id
_entity_poly.type
_entity_poly.pdbx_seq_one_letter_code
_entity_poly.pdbx_strand_id
1 'polypeptide(L)'
;MGQTSSNGSVQAYGVNAADSIFTLDTANQYMRLRHSFVDPLLRDLGAINDGNDLYTAPCSKRDGPGSWDFHFGNATIKIPYKNLILDATVEENSDYCLVAILVTWKGQLVLGGK
;
A
#
# COMPACT_ATOMS: atom_id res chain seq x y z
N MET A 1 7.24 -9.16 3.99
CA MET A 1 5.93 -8.51 3.70
C MET A 1 5.21 -9.31 2.64
N GLY A 2 3.93 -9.07 2.41
CA GLY A 2 3.17 -9.80 1.39
C GLY A 2 1.92 -9.10 0.92
N GLN A 3 1.24 -9.74 -0.03
CA GLN A 3 -0.03 -9.29 -0.61
C GLN A 3 -0.93 -10.50 -0.82
N THR A 4 -2.15 -10.41 -0.29
CA THR A 4 -3.21 -11.37 -0.62
C THR A 4 -4.07 -10.75 -1.72
N SER A 5 -4.11 -11.39 -2.89
CA SER A 5 -4.92 -10.95 -4.03
C SER A 5 -6.39 -11.31 -3.84
N SER A 6 -7.28 -10.69 -4.64
CA SER A 6 -8.73 -10.92 -4.58
C SER A 6 -9.16 -12.38 -4.83
N ASN A 7 -8.30 -13.19 -5.46
CA ASN A 7 -8.52 -14.63 -5.66
C ASN A 7 -7.94 -15.51 -4.55
N GLY A 8 -7.45 -14.91 -3.45
CA GLY A 8 -6.83 -15.61 -2.32
C GLY A 8 -5.36 -16.01 -2.54
N SER A 9 -4.76 -15.68 -3.68
CA SER A 9 -3.33 -15.91 -3.91
C SER A 9 -2.50 -15.04 -2.97
N VAL A 10 -1.51 -15.65 -2.30
CA VAL A 10 -0.61 -14.97 -1.38
C VAL A 10 0.77 -14.86 -2.02
N GLN A 11 1.25 -13.63 -2.15
CA GLN A 11 2.61 -13.34 -2.61
C GLN A 11 3.42 -12.79 -1.43
N ALA A 12 4.64 -13.30 -1.25
CA ALA A 12 5.59 -12.80 -0.25
C ALA A 12 6.75 -12.08 -0.92
N TYR A 13 7.25 -11.05 -0.24
CA TYR A 13 8.41 -10.26 -0.68
C TYR A 13 9.41 -10.12 0.47
N GLY A 14 10.69 -10.24 0.11
CA GLY A 14 11.80 -9.94 1.01
C GLY A 14 11.78 -8.46 1.41
N VAL A 15 12.09 -8.20 2.67
CA VAL A 15 12.17 -6.83 3.21
C VAL A 15 13.66 -6.47 3.33
N ASN A 16 14.05 -5.31 2.78
CA ASN A 16 15.40 -4.80 2.95
C ASN A 16 15.67 -4.57 4.45
N ALA A 17 16.86 -4.89 4.95
CA ALA A 17 17.21 -4.68 6.36
C ALA A 17 16.99 -3.22 6.83
N ALA A 18 17.23 -2.24 5.95
CA ALA A 18 16.98 -0.83 6.24
C ALA A 18 15.48 -0.46 6.32
N ASP A 19 14.59 -1.32 5.86
CA ASP A 19 13.13 -1.19 5.87
C ASP A 19 12.45 -2.05 6.97
N SER A 20 13.23 -2.54 7.94
CA SER A 20 12.74 -3.46 8.98
C SER A 20 12.05 -2.77 10.16
N ILE A 21 12.10 -1.43 10.25
CA ILE A 21 11.57 -0.66 11.37
C ILE A 21 10.44 0.25 10.88
N PHE A 22 9.32 0.20 11.61
CA PHE A 22 8.16 1.05 11.40
C PHE A 22 7.86 1.87 12.64
N THR A 23 7.40 3.11 12.44
CA THR A 23 6.66 3.86 13.45
C THR A 23 5.18 3.66 13.22
N LEU A 24 4.45 3.30 14.27
CA LEU A 24 2.99 3.38 14.27
C LEU A 24 2.59 4.79 14.68
N ASP A 25 1.92 5.52 13.79
CA ASP A 25 1.60 6.93 14.01
C ASP A 25 0.13 7.21 13.72
N THR A 26 -0.63 7.42 14.79
CA THR A 26 -2.08 7.70 14.69
C THR A 26 -2.39 9.14 14.27
N ALA A 27 -1.40 10.03 14.26
CA ALA A 27 -1.58 11.42 13.83
C ALA A 27 -1.42 11.61 12.32
N ASN A 28 -0.93 10.59 11.60
CA ASN A 28 -0.76 10.62 10.14
C ASN A 28 -1.87 9.84 9.43
N GLN A 29 -2.54 10.49 8.47
CA GLN A 29 -3.64 9.90 7.69
C GLN A 29 -3.18 8.87 6.66
N TYR A 30 -1.93 8.96 6.20
CA TYR A 30 -1.37 8.12 5.14
C TYR A 30 -0.21 7.29 5.68
N MET A 31 -0.01 6.11 5.09
CA MET A 31 1.24 5.39 5.29
C MET A 31 2.36 6.10 4.54
N ARG A 32 3.54 6.20 5.15
CA ARG A 32 4.74 6.69 4.47
C ARG A 32 5.69 5.53 4.27
N LEU A 33 5.90 5.11 3.03
CA LEU A 33 6.66 3.92 2.69
C LEU A 33 7.78 4.25 1.71
N ARG A 34 8.88 3.50 1.74
CA ARG A 34 9.96 3.67 0.77
C ARG A 34 9.71 2.84 -0.49
N HIS A 35 10.20 3.32 -1.63
CA HIS A 35 10.18 2.56 -2.90
C HIS A 35 10.72 1.14 -2.75
N SER A 36 11.86 0.99 -2.07
CA SER A 36 12.50 -0.31 -1.78
C SER A 36 11.60 -1.29 -1.02
N PHE A 37 10.57 -0.79 -0.34
CA PHE A 37 9.59 -1.58 0.38
C PHE A 37 8.31 -1.77 -0.45
N VAL A 38 7.71 -0.69 -0.96
CA VAL A 38 6.32 -0.70 -1.46
C VAL A 38 6.17 -0.99 -2.96
N ASP A 39 7.22 -0.79 -3.77
CA ASP A 39 7.12 -0.96 -5.23
C ASP A 39 6.60 -2.34 -5.66
N PRO A 40 7.00 -3.48 -5.04
CA PRO A 40 6.44 -4.78 -5.39
C PRO A 40 4.94 -4.89 -5.12
N LEU A 41 4.46 -4.29 -4.03
CA LEU A 41 3.04 -4.29 -3.68
C LEU A 41 2.23 -3.45 -4.65
N LEU A 42 2.76 -2.28 -5.06
CA LEU A 42 2.09 -1.39 -6.00
C LEU A 42 2.00 -2.02 -7.39
N ARG A 43 3.08 -2.65 -7.85
CA ARG A 43 3.08 -3.38 -9.13
C ARG A 43 2.02 -4.47 -9.13
N ASP A 44 1.94 -5.29 -8.08
CA ASP A 44 1.01 -6.41 -8.04
C ASP A 44 -0.44 -5.95 -7.73
N LEU A 45 -0.59 -4.79 -7.07
CA LEU A 45 -1.85 -4.05 -7.00
C LEU A 45 -2.28 -3.49 -8.37
N GLY A 46 -1.41 -3.48 -9.38
CA GLY A 46 -1.67 -2.85 -10.68
C GLY A 46 -1.79 -1.34 -10.58
N ALA A 47 -1.06 -0.75 -9.64
CA ALA A 47 -1.06 0.69 -9.42
C ALA A 47 -0.18 1.41 -10.46
N ILE A 48 -0.58 2.63 -10.81
CA ILE A 48 0.06 3.50 -11.79
C ILE A 48 0.58 4.73 -11.05
N ASN A 49 1.85 5.07 -11.27
CA ASN A 49 2.47 6.31 -10.77
C ASN A 49 2.17 7.45 -11.77
N ASP A 50 1.80 8.63 -11.28
CA ASP A 50 1.56 9.82 -12.09
C ASP A 50 2.84 10.55 -12.56
N GLY A 51 4.01 10.06 -12.16
CA GLY A 51 5.33 10.66 -12.39
C GLY A 51 5.86 11.46 -11.21
N ASN A 52 5.08 11.65 -10.15
CA ASN A 52 5.41 12.41 -8.94
C ASN A 52 5.16 11.61 -7.64
N ASP A 53 5.20 10.27 -7.73
CA ASP A 53 5.01 9.35 -6.60
C ASP A 53 3.61 9.38 -5.97
N LEU A 54 2.63 9.91 -6.72
CA LEU A 54 1.22 9.67 -6.46
C LEU A 54 0.80 8.41 -7.22
N TYR A 55 0.23 7.45 -6.49
CA TYR A 55 -0.19 6.19 -7.07
C TYR A 55 -1.71 6.09 -7.11
N THR A 56 -2.22 5.60 -8.24
CA THR A 56 -3.62 5.23 -8.42
C THR A 56 -3.74 3.74 -8.73
N ALA A 57 -4.84 3.11 -8.37
CA ALA A 57 -5.13 1.71 -8.69
C ALA A 57 -6.58 1.57 -9.18
N PRO A 58 -6.95 0.50 -9.91
CA PRO A 58 -8.32 0.31 -10.36
C PRO A 58 -9.30 0.37 -9.19
N CYS A 59 -10.30 1.26 -9.26
CA CYS A 59 -11.28 1.48 -8.19
C CYS A 59 -12.01 0.18 -7.81
N SER A 60 -12.26 -0.70 -8.79
CA SER A 60 -12.88 -2.02 -8.58
C SER A 60 -12.13 -2.94 -7.61
N LYS A 61 -10.81 -2.74 -7.42
CA LYS A 61 -10.04 -3.52 -6.43
C LYS A 61 -10.39 -3.15 -5.00
N ARG A 62 -10.89 -1.94 -4.75
CA ARG A 62 -11.28 -1.46 -3.42
C ARG A 62 -12.30 -2.39 -2.76
N ASP A 63 -13.27 -2.85 -3.54
CA ASP A 63 -14.38 -3.66 -3.05
C ASP A 63 -14.06 -5.17 -3.04
N GLY A 64 -12.86 -5.55 -3.50
CA GLY A 64 -12.37 -6.93 -3.47
C GLY A 64 -11.80 -7.35 -2.11
N PRO A 65 -11.65 -8.66 -1.86
CA PRO A 65 -11.17 -9.19 -0.58
C PRO A 65 -9.63 -9.12 -0.42
N GLY A 66 -8.91 -8.37 -1.27
CA GLY A 66 -7.45 -8.30 -1.22
C GLY A 66 -6.90 -7.48 -0.06
N SER A 67 -5.63 -7.69 0.29
CA SER A 67 -4.94 -6.98 1.36
C SER A 67 -3.43 -6.87 1.14
N TRP A 68 -2.82 -5.88 1.79
CA TRP A 68 -1.38 -5.88 2.08
C TRP A 68 -1.13 -6.46 3.46
N ASP A 69 -0.13 -7.34 3.55
CA ASP A 69 0.13 -8.16 4.72
C ASP A 69 1.53 -7.82 5.29
N PHE A 70 1.55 -7.20 6.47
CA PHE A 70 2.77 -6.81 7.17
C PHE A 70 3.05 -7.83 8.28
N HIS A 71 4.20 -8.51 8.19
CA HIS A 71 4.58 -9.56 9.11
C HIS A 71 5.62 -9.05 10.11
N PHE A 72 5.32 -9.19 11.40
CA PHE A 72 6.17 -8.81 12.53
C PHE A 72 6.32 -10.02 13.45
N GLY A 73 7.39 -10.79 13.28
CA GLY A 73 7.56 -12.05 14.01
C GLY A 73 6.41 -13.01 13.74
N ASN A 74 5.65 -13.36 14.77
CA ASN A 74 4.44 -14.20 14.68
C ASN A 74 3.14 -13.42 14.44
N ALA A 75 3.18 -12.09 14.43
CA ALA A 75 2.02 -11.25 14.17
C ALA A 75 1.93 -10.87 12.69
N THR A 76 0.71 -10.83 12.16
CA THR A 76 0.44 -10.31 10.81
C THR A 76 -0.63 -9.24 10.89
N ILE A 77 -0.28 -8.03 10.44
CA ILE A 77 -1.23 -6.93 10.25
C ILE A 77 -1.68 -6.99 8.79
N LYS A 78 -2.96 -7.28 8.57
CA LYS A 78 -3.57 -7.25 7.23
C LYS A 78 -4.30 -5.93 7.05
N ILE A 79 -3.94 -5.18 6.02
CA ILE A 79 -4.61 -3.94 5.61
C ILE A 79 -5.42 -4.24 4.35
N PRO A 80 -6.77 -4.33 4.43
CA PRO A 80 -7.62 -4.59 3.27
C PRO A 80 -7.49 -3.51 2.20
N TYR A 81 -7.68 -3.85 0.93
CA TYR A 81 -7.67 -2.89 -0.18
C TYR A 81 -8.67 -1.75 0.02
N LYS A 82 -9.85 -2.00 0.61
CA LYS A 82 -10.82 -0.94 0.95
C LYS A 82 -10.26 0.17 1.87
N ASN A 83 -9.21 -0.13 2.64
CA ASN A 83 -8.54 0.82 3.52
C ASN A 83 -7.30 1.45 2.85
N LEU A 84 -6.84 0.89 1.73
CA LEU A 84 -5.68 1.35 0.96
C LEU A 84 -6.07 2.15 -0.28
N ILE A 85 -7.23 1.88 -0.87
CA ILE A 85 -7.74 2.53 -2.08
C ILE A 85 -8.84 3.48 -1.66
N LEU A 86 -8.61 4.76 -1.86
CA LEU A 86 -9.51 5.84 -1.51
C LEU A 86 -10.60 5.99 -2.56
N ASP A 87 -11.81 6.30 -2.10
CA ASP A 87 -12.89 6.73 -2.98
C ASP A 87 -12.66 8.19 -3.41
N ALA A 88 -11.61 8.39 -4.19
CA ALA A 88 -11.13 9.67 -4.69
C ALA A 88 -10.33 9.43 -5.97
N THR A 89 -10.63 10.19 -7.02
CA THR A 89 -9.97 10.10 -8.33
C THR A 89 -9.18 11.36 -8.62
N VAL A 90 -8.14 11.25 -9.45
CA VAL A 90 -7.35 12.42 -9.90
C VAL A 90 -8.09 13.20 -10.99
N GLU A 91 -8.83 12.48 -11.84
CA GLU A 91 -9.65 13.02 -12.92
C GLU A 91 -11.11 12.59 -12.72
N GLU A 92 -12.06 13.45 -13.12
CA GLU A 92 -13.48 13.09 -13.09
C GLU A 92 -13.76 11.89 -14.02
N ASN A 93 -14.58 10.95 -13.55
CA ASN A 93 -14.93 9.69 -14.25
C ASN A 93 -13.75 8.74 -14.51
N SER A 94 -12.67 8.81 -13.72
CA SER A 94 -11.58 7.84 -13.81
C SER A 94 -11.97 6.50 -13.17
N ASP A 95 -11.62 5.39 -13.83
CA ASP A 95 -11.68 4.03 -13.24
C ASP A 95 -10.55 3.77 -12.23
N TYR A 96 -9.71 4.77 -11.97
CA TYR A 96 -8.54 4.71 -11.10
C TYR A 96 -8.70 5.62 -9.88
N CYS A 97 -8.49 5.00 -8.72
CA CYS A 97 -8.66 5.59 -7.39
C CYS A 97 -7.31 5.76 -6.70
N LEU A 98 -7.17 6.81 -5.90
CA LEU A 98 -5.95 7.10 -5.16
C LEU A 98 -5.58 5.98 -4.17
N VAL A 99 -4.30 5.63 -4.12
CA VAL A 99 -3.75 4.74 -3.09
C VAL A 99 -3.29 5.58 -1.90
N ALA A 100 -3.68 5.21 -0.68
CA ALA A 100 -3.50 5.95 0.57
C ALA A 100 -2.07 5.86 1.13
N ILE A 101 -1.08 6.17 0.30
CA ILE A 101 0.35 6.12 0.64
C ILE A 101 1.09 7.36 0.18
N LEU A 102 2.16 7.67 0.88
CA LEU A 102 3.21 8.59 0.47
C LEU A 102 4.46 7.76 0.22
N VAL A 103 4.91 7.71 -1.03
CA VAL A 103 6.11 6.95 -1.40
C VAL A 103 7.34 7.86 -1.35
N THR A 104 8.44 7.37 -0.79
CA THR A 104 9.68 8.14 -0.64
C THR A 104 10.90 7.32 -0.99
N TRP A 105 12.02 7.99 -1.28
CA TRP A 105 13.32 7.31 -1.44
C TRP A 105 14.08 7.12 -0.11
N LYS A 106 13.77 7.95 0.89
CA LYS A 106 14.50 8.04 2.17
C LYS A 106 13.56 8.36 3.33
N GLY A 107 14.03 8.09 4.54
CA GLY A 107 13.31 8.37 5.78
C GLY A 107 12.66 7.13 6.38
N GLN A 108 12.05 7.31 7.54
CA GLN A 108 11.45 6.24 8.33
C GLN A 108 10.14 5.73 7.71
N LEU A 109 9.84 4.44 7.80
CA LEU A 109 8.55 3.90 7.42
C LEU A 109 7.50 4.18 8.50
N VAL A 110 6.31 4.61 8.09
CA VAL A 110 5.22 4.97 9.00
C VAL A 110 3.96 4.23 8.61
N LEU A 111 3.36 3.52 9.57
CA LEU A 111 2.00 3.02 9.48
C LEU A 111 1.07 4.09 10.06
N GLY A 112 0.55 4.93 9.16
CA GLY A 112 -0.53 5.86 9.45
C GLY A 112 -1.89 5.16 9.42
N GLY A 113 -2.93 5.85 9.89
CA GLY A 113 -4.29 5.35 9.92
C GLY A 113 -5.28 6.34 9.33
N LYS A 114 -6.19 5.83 8.51
CA LYS A 114 -7.45 6.49 8.16
C LYS A 114 -8.59 5.86 8.94
#